data_AF-A0A3D5DE47-F1
#
_entry.id   AF-A0A3D5DE47-F1
#
_cell.length_a   1.000
_cell.length_b   1.000
_cell.length_c   1.000
_cell.angle_alpha   90.00
_cell.angle_beta   90.00
_cell.angle_gamma   90.00
#
_symmetry.space_group_name_H-M   'P 1'
#
loop_
_entity.id
_entity.type
_entity.pdbx_description
1 polymer ?
#
loop_
_entity_poly.entity_id
_entity_poly.type
_entity_poly.pdbx_seq_one_letter_code
_entity_poly.pdbx_strand_id
1 'polypeptide(L)'
;MFAKSVLSTDLDRLVAARSRLFDCLGPAGVVSASLIAADFSMVDRVANAIGISVEPMVMGPSEDFRERLGINEFPSAANTFGAT
;
A
#
# COMPACT_ATOMS: atom_id res chain seq x y z
N MET A 1 7.72 -7.55 -0.33
CA MET A 1 6.74 -7.54 0.76
C MET A 1 5.37 -7.89 0.18
N PHE A 2 4.53 -8.60 0.95
CA PHE A 2 3.18 -9.01 0.52
C PHE A 2 2.29 -7.82 0.08
N ALA A 3 2.30 -6.71 0.83
CA ALA A 3 1.51 -5.52 0.52
C ALA A 3 1.83 -4.89 -0.84
N LYS A 4 3.10 -4.92 -1.29
CA LYS A 4 3.47 -4.45 -2.63
C LYS A 4 3.10 -5.45 -3.72
N SER A 5 3.29 -6.75 -3.46
CA SER A 5 3.01 -7.79 -4.47
C SER A 5 1.52 -7.98 -4.73
N VAL A 6 0.64 -7.74 -3.75
CA VAL A 6 -0.82 -7.89 -3.94
C VAL A 6 -1.42 -6.82 -4.86
N LEU A 7 -0.71 -5.70 -5.05
CA LEU A 7 -1.11 -4.62 -5.96
C LEU A 7 -0.48 -4.74 -7.36
N SER A 8 0.32 -5.78 -7.60
CA SER A 8 1.05 -6.01 -8.84
C SER A 8 0.38 -7.11 -9.67
N THR A 9 0.71 -7.18 -10.95
CA THR A 9 0.34 -8.27 -11.86
C THR A 9 1.32 -9.45 -11.82
N ASP A 10 2.42 -9.35 -11.07
CA ASP A 10 3.44 -10.39 -10.90
C ASP A 10 2.95 -11.48 -9.91
N LEU A 11 2.32 -12.52 -10.47
CA LEU A 11 1.73 -13.61 -9.70
C LEU A 11 2.76 -14.45 -8.96
N ASP A 12 3.92 -14.72 -9.57
CA ASP A 12 4.97 -15.53 -8.96
C ASP A 12 5.52 -14.84 -7.71
N ARG A 13 5.74 -13.53 -7.80
CA ARG A 13 6.16 -12.71 -6.66
C ARG A 13 5.09 -12.65 -5.58
N LEU A 14 3.81 -12.57 -5.94
CA LEU A 14 2.70 -12.63 -4.98
C LEU A 14 2.65 -13.97 -4.25
N VAL A 15 2.75 -15.08 -4.98
CA VAL A 15 2.76 -16.43 -4.40
C VAL A 15 3.93 -16.57 -3.42
N ALA A 16 5.14 -16.18 -3.83
CA ALA A 16 6.32 -16.25 -2.97
C ALA A 16 6.19 -15.37 -1.71
N ALA A 17 5.64 -14.16 -1.84
CA ALA A 17 5.43 -13.27 -0.70
C ALA A 17 4.34 -13.78 0.25
N ARG A 18 3.28 -14.38 -0.28
CA ARG A 18 2.21 -15.01 0.51
C ARG A 18 2.74 -16.21 1.30
N SER A 19 3.56 -17.07 0.68
CA SER A 19 4.18 -18.20 1.38
C SER A 19 5.07 -17.73 2.54
N ARG A 20 5.94 -16.74 2.32
CA ARG A 20 6.76 -16.18 3.40
C ARG A 20 5.94 -15.57 4.54
N LEU A 21 4.82 -14.93 4.22
CA LEU A 21 3.91 -14.38 5.22
C LEU A 21 3.22 -15.49 6.02
N PHE A 22 2.81 -16.55 5.34
CA PHE A 22 2.25 -17.75 5.97
C PHE A 22 3.26 -18.41 6.92
N ASP A 23 4.51 -18.58 6.48
CA ASP A 23 5.55 -19.20 7.30
C ASP A 23 5.85 -18.39 8.58
N CYS A 24 5.69 -17.06 8.51
CA CYS A 24 5.98 -16.15 9.62
C CYS A 24 4.80 -15.97 10.59
N LEU A 25 3.57 -15.82 10.07
CA LEU A 25 2.39 -15.42 10.85
C LEU A 25 1.23 -16.42 10.81
N GLY A 26 1.40 -17.52 10.08
CA GLY A 26 0.36 -18.53 9.88
C GLY A 26 -0.80 -18.06 8.99
N PRO A 27 -1.83 -18.91 8.86
CA PRO A 27 -2.98 -18.64 7.97
C PRO A 27 -3.75 -17.38 8.37
N ALA A 28 -3.96 -17.14 9.67
CA ALA A 28 -4.65 -15.96 10.16
C ALA A 28 -3.91 -14.66 9.79
N GLY A 29 -2.57 -14.66 9.84
CA GLY A 29 -1.76 -13.53 9.43
C GLY A 29 -1.91 -13.18 7.94
N VAL A 30 -2.02 -14.19 7.07
CA VAL A 30 -2.26 -13.98 5.64
C VAL A 30 -3.63 -13.35 5.39
N VAL A 31 -4.66 -13.84 6.07
CA VAL A 31 -6.03 -13.29 5.96
C VAL A 31 -6.05 -11.83 6.43
N SER A 32 -5.51 -11.55 7.62
CA SER A 32 -5.48 -10.19 8.16
C SER A 32 -4.71 -9.21 7.27
N ALA A 33 -3.55 -9.59 6.77
CA ALA A 33 -2.78 -8.73 5.85
C ALA A 33 -3.52 -8.47 4.54
N SER A 34 -4.25 -9.47 4.03
CA SER A 34 -5.07 -9.33 2.81
C SER A 34 -6.24 -8.37 3.03
N LEU A 35 -6.91 -8.47 4.19
CA LEU A 35 -7.99 -7.56 4.58
C LEU A 35 -7.51 -6.12 4.68
N ILE A 36 -6.38 -5.89 5.35
CA ILE A 36 -5.77 -4.56 5.46
C ILE A 36 -5.45 -4.01 4.07
N ALA A 37 -4.77 -4.79 3.22
CA ALA A 37 -4.44 -4.34 1.88
C ALA A 37 -5.68 -3.99 1.04
N ALA A 38 -6.75 -4.77 1.16
CA ALA A 38 -8.01 -4.53 0.47
C ALA A 38 -8.71 -3.26 0.97
N ASP A 39 -8.76 -3.05 2.29
CA ASP A 39 -9.42 -1.90 2.91
C ASP A 39 -8.74 -0.57 2.52
N PHE A 40 -7.41 -0.49 2.66
CA PHE A 40 -6.65 0.69 2.24
C PHE A 40 -6.75 0.92 0.73
N SER A 41 -6.72 -0.13 -0.10
CA SER A 41 -6.91 0.01 -1.55
C SER A 41 -8.28 0.57 -1.90
N MET A 42 -9.31 0.20 -1.15
CA MET A 42 -10.67 0.71 -1.34
C MET A 42 -10.74 2.19 -0.96
N VAL A 43 -10.27 2.55 0.23
CA VAL A 43 -10.29 3.94 0.72
C VAL A 43 -9.46 4.85 -0.19
N ASP A 44 -8.27 4.43 -0.62
CA ASP A 44 -7.44 5.17 -1.58
C ASP A 44 -8.19 5.45 -2.88
N ARG A 45 -8.87 4.45 -3.44
CA ARG A 45 -9.65 4.62 -4.69
C ARG A 45 -10.80 5.60 -4.50
N VAL A 46 -11.51 5.51 -3.38
CA VAL A 46 -12.60 6.46 -3.06
C VAL A 46 -12.04 7.87 -2.94
N ALA A 47 -11.01 8.08 -2.13
CA ALA A 47 -10.37 9.38 -1.92
C ALA A 47 -9.91 10.01 -3.25
N ASN A 48 -9.27 9.21 -4.11
CA ASN A 48 -8.83 9.63 -5.43
C ASN A 48 -10.02 10.00 -6.33
N ALA A 49 -11.11 9.23 -6.29
CA ALA A 49 -12.29 9.48 -7.13
C ALA A 49 -13.03 10.77 -6.76
N ILE A 50 -13.01 11.17 -5.49
CA ILE A 50 -13.69 12.39 -5.00
C ILE A 50 -12.74 13.58 -4.84
N GLY A 51 -11.46 13.43 -5.19
CA GLY A 51 -10.47 14.50 -5.15
C GLY A 51 -10.06 14.94 -3.75
N ILE A 52 -10.11 14.05 -2.75
CA ILE A 52 -9.56 14.35 -1.42
C ILE A 52 -8.06 14.58 -1.58
N SER A 53 -7.63 15.79 -1.24
CA SER A 53 -6.21 16.17 -1.21
C SER A 53 -5.65 15.93 0.19
N VAL A 54 -4.38 15.54 0.26
CA VAL A 54 -3.67 15.48 1.54
C VAL A 54 -3.37 16.89 2.03
N GLU A 55 -3.59 17.14 3.32
CA GLU A 55 -3.31 18.44 3.93
C GLU A 55 -1.81 18.79 3.81
N PRO A 56 -1.45 19.98 3.29
CA PRO A 56 -0.06 20.38 3.12
C PRO A 56 0.76 20.35 4.43
N MET A 57 0.10 20.61 5.56
CA MET A 57 0.71 20.56 6.89
C MET A 57 1.21 19.17 7.26
N VAL A 58 0.59 18.12 6.72
CA VAL A 58 0.99 16.73 6.97
C VAL A 58 2.12 16.31 6.03
N MET A 59 2.18 16.84 4.80
CA MET A 59 3.06 16.37 3.72
C MET A 59 4.56 16.44 4.04
N GLY A 60 5.04 17.57 4.55
CA GLY A 60 6.47 17.75 4.90
C GLY A 60 6.91 16.85 6.04
N PRO A 61 6.24 16.88 7.22
CA PRO A 61 6.59 16.01 8.35
C PRO A 61 6.53 14.51 8.06
N SER A 62 5.85 14.11 6.99
CA SER A 62 5.67 12.70 6.62
C SER A 62 6.62 12.20 5.53
N GLU A 63 7.45 13.06 4.96
CA GLU A 63 8.37 12.73 3.87
C GLU A 63 9.35 11.60 4.26
N ASP A 64 10.10 11.80 5.34
CA ASP A 64 11.11 10.85 5.81
C ASP A 64 10.55 9.45 6.08
N PHE A 65 9.37 9.35 6.71
CA PHE A 65 8.79 8.05 7.00
C PHE A 65 8.21 7.39 5.76
N ARG A 66 7.63 8.15 4.82
CA ARG A 66 7.12 7.60 3.56
C ARG A 66 8.25 7.00 2.73
N GLU A 67 9.39 7.68 2.67
CA GLU A 67 10.57 7.18 1.98
C GLU A 67 11.07 5.89 2.64
N ARG A 68 11.27 5.90 3.96
CA ARG A 68 11.74 4.72 4.72
C ARG A 68 10.83 3.50 4.59
N LEU A 69 9.52 3.71 4.49
CA LEU A 69 8.52 2.64 4.35
C LEU A 69 8.26 2.27 2.89
N GLY A 70 8.86 2.97 1.92
CA GLY A 70 8.61 2.75 0.49
C GLY A 70 7.19 3.12 0.06
N ILE A 71 6.50 4.00 0.80
CA ILE A 71 5.13 4.43 0.51
C ILE A 71 5.07 5.15 -0.86
N ASN A 72 6.12 5.87 -1.22
CA ASN A 72 6.22 6.56 -2.52
C ASN A 72 6.21 5.60 -3.72
N GLU A 73 6.44 4.30 -3.52
CA GLU A 73 6.45 3.28 -4.59
C GLU A 73 5.07 2.69 -4.87
N PHE A 74 4.04 3.08 -4.10
CA PHE A 74 2.68 2.60 -4.30
C PHE A 74 1.99 3.40 -5.43
N PRO A 75 1.19 2.75 -6.31
CA PRO A 75 0.52 3.44 -7.40
C PRO A 75 -0.36 4.62 -6.98
N SER A 76 -1.00 4.55 -5.80
CA SER A 76 -1.84 5.63 -5.28
C SER A 76 -1.05 6.89 -4.91
N ALA A 77 0.26 6.79 -4.67
CA ALA A 77 1.11 7.91 -4.30
C ALA A 77 1.18 9.00 -5.40
N ALA A 78 0.98 8.62 -6.66
CA ALA A 78 0.88 9.57 -7.79
C ALA A 78 -0.25 10.60 -7.60
N ASN A 79 -1.30 10.25 -6.86
CA ASN A 79 -2.44 11.13 -6.61
C ASN A 79 -2.23 12.02 -5.36
N THR A 80 -1.16 11.80 -4.61
CA THR A 80 -0.84 12.53 -3.38
C THR A 80 0.16 13.66 -3.61
N PHE A 81 1.12 13.48 -4.52
CA PHE A 81 2.23 14.44 -4.73
C PHE A 81 1.97 15.50 -5.80
N GLY A 82 0.81 15.46 -6.45
CA GLY A 82 0.52 16.27 -7.63
C GLY A 82 1.32 15.77 -8.84
N ALA A 83 0.66 15.67 -10.01
CA ALA A 83 1.40 15.53 -11.25
C ALA A 83 2.36 16.73 -11.39
N THR A 84 3.61 16.45 -11.75
CA THR A 84 4.52 17.48 -12.28
C THR A 84 4.04 17.95 -13.64
#